data_AF-A0A830C0Z3-F1
#
_entry.id   AF-A0A830C0Z3-F1
#
_cell.length_a   1.000
_cell.length_b   1.000
_cell.length_c   1.000
_cell.angle_alpha   90.00
_cell.angle_beta   90.00
_cell.angle_gamma   90.00
#
_symmetry.space_group_name_H-M   'P 1'
#
loop_
_entity.id
_entity.type
_entity.pdbx_description
1 polymer ?
#
loop_
_entity_poly.entity_id
_entity_poly.type
_entity_poly.pdbx_seq_one_letter_code
_entity_poly.pdbx_strand_id
1 'polypeptide(L)' 'MVAAIAWNESRKKWIGNVTQRSGRTSKDPIISWSTTYEDLLSTHEPFPEPIPLPEMVDFLVDIWHDEGLFD' A
#
# COMPACT_ATOMS: atom_id res chain seq x y z
N MET A 1 -11.76 -3.16 25.00
CA MET A 1 -12.67 -2.28 24.23
C MET A 1 -11.95 -1.07 23.61
N VAL A 2 -11.06 -0.37 24.33
CA VAL A 2 -10.34 0.82 23.83
C VAL A 2 -9.44 0.54 22.60
N ALA A 3 -8.73 -0.59 22.57
CA ALA A 3 -7.84 -0.95 21.46
C ALA A 3 -8.56 -1.16 20.11
N ALA A 4 -9.75 -1.79 20.14
CA ALA A 4 -10.55 -2.01 18.94
C ALA A 4 -11.09 -0.69 18.34
N ILE A 5 -11.43 0.27 19.21
CA ILE A 5 -11.88 1.60 18.80
C ILE A 5 -10.72 2.38 18.18
N ALA A 6 -9.54 2.35 18.81
CA ALA A 6 -8.33 3.01 18.28
C ALA A 6 -7.94 2.46 16.91
N TRP A 7 -7.97 1.13 16.73
CA TRP A 7 -7.71 0.52 15.41
C TRP A 7 -8.76 0.93 14.38
N ASN A 8 -10.05 0.93 14.74
CA ASN A 8 -11.13 1.30 13.83
C ASN A 8 -11.05 2.77 13.41
N GLU A 9 -10.69 3.68 14.32
CA GLU A 9 -10.48 5.10 14.03
C GLU A 9 -9.25 5.33 13.14
N SER A 10 -8.13 4.65 13.42
CA SER A 10 -6.95 4.68 12.56
C SER A 10 -7.25 4.13 11.17
N ARG A 11 -8.00 3.02 11.08
CA ARG A 11 -8.43 2.41 9.82
C ARG A 11 -9.33 3.33 9.00
N LYS A 12 -10.31 4.00 9.63
CA LYS A 12 -11.17 4.98 8.94
C LYS A 12 -10.37 6.16 8.40
N LYS A 13 -9.39 6.66 9.16
CA LYS A 13 -8.46 7.71 8.68
C LYS A 13 -7.61 7.22 7.51
N TRP A 14 -7.17 5.97 7.53
CA TRP A 14 -6.32 5.37 6.48
C TRP A 14 -7.07 5.14 5.16
N ILE A 15 -8.35 4.75 5.24
CA ILE A 15 -9.17 4.51 4.04
C ILE A 15 -9.54 5.82 3.32
N GLY A 16 -9.50 6.97 4.03
CA GLY A 16 -9.82 8.28 3.48
C GLY A 16 -11.26 8.38 2.94
N ASN A 17 -11.62 9.54 2.40
CA ASN A 17 -12.92 9.71 1.72
C ASN A 17 -12.92 8.91 0.40
N VAL A 18 -13.46 7.70 0.44
CA VAL A 18 -13.66 6.81 -0.72
C VAL A 18 -14.38 7.52 -1.88
N THR A 19 -15.17 8.55 -1.58
CA THR A 19 -15.89 9.39 -2.55
C THR A 19 -14.96 10.07 -3.57
N GLN A 20 -13.67 10.24 -3.30
CA GLN A 20 -12.70 10.82 -4.24
C GLN A 20 -12.02 9.78 -5.15
N ARG A 21 -12.26 8.47 -4.95
CA ARG A 21 -11.65 7.38 -5.77
C ARG A 21 -12.32 7.17 -7.12
N SER A 22 -13.51 7.72 -7.36
CA SER A 22 -14.29 7.48 -8.59
C SER A 22 -13.67 8.07 -9.88
N GLY A 23 -12.57 8.83 -9.78
CA GLY A 23 -11.97 9.54 -10.91
C GLY A 23 -10.46 9.37 -11.04
N ARG A 24 -9.86 8.28 -10.53
CA ARG A 24 -8.44 8.02 -10.79
C ARG A 24 -8.31 7.44 -12.20
N THR A 25 -8.20 8.34 -13.19
CA THR A 25 -7.60 8.04 -14.50
C THR A 25 -6.31 7.26 -14.28
N SER A 26 -5.99 6.30 -15.15
CA SER A 26 -4.73 5.55 -15.20
C SER A 26 -3.53 6.45 -14.86
N LYS A 27 -3.16 6.47 -13.58
CA LYS A 27 -1.98 7.13 -13.05
C LYS A 27 -0.89 6.08 -13.05
N ASP A 28 0.34 6.53 -13.28
CA ASP A 28 1.50 5.66 -13.12
C ASP A 28 1.49 5.06 -11.70
N PRO A 29 1.96 3.81 -11.56
CA PRO A 29 2.04 3.16 -10.26
C PRO A 29 2.87 4.02 -9.29
N ILE A 30 2.38 4.15 -8.06
CA ILE A 30 3.02 4.90 -6.98
C ILE A 30 4.27 4.17 -6.51
N ILE A 31 4.22 2.83 -6.46
CA ILE A 31 5.39 2.00 -6.23
C ILE A 31 6.10 1.77 -7.57
N SER A 32 7.39 2.07 -7.62
CA SER A 32 8.20 1.74 -8.79
C SER A 32 8.36 0.23 -8.91
N TRP A 33 8.30 -0.28 -10.14
CA TRP A 33 8.64 -1.68 -10.45
C TRP A 33 10.07 -2.06 -10.04
N SER A 34 10.96 -1.06 -9.89
CA SER A 34 12.34 -1.25 -9.46
C SER A 34 12.52 -1.22 -7.94
N THR A 35 11.46 -1.02 -7.16
CA THR A 35 11.53 -0.93 -5.70
C THR A 35 11.63 -2.33 -5.10
N THR A 36 12.54 -2.54 -4.15
CA THR A 36 12.63 -3.79 -3.38
C THR A 36 11.86 -3.70 -2.05
N TYR A 37 11.63 -4.84 -1.39
CA TYR A 37 11.00 -4.85 -0.06
C TYR A 37 11.82 -4.06 0.96
N GLU A 38 13.13 -4.23 0.93
CA GLU A 38 14.08 -3.51 1.79
C GLU A 38 14.06 -2.00 1.51
N ASP A 39 13.87 -1.56 0.27
CA ASP A 39 13.74 -0.12 -0.04
C ASP A 39 12.47 0.49 0.59
N LEU A 40 11.35 -0.26 0.62
CA LEU A 40 10.12 0.20 1.29
C LEU A 40 10.27 0.27 2.81
N LEU A 41 11.05 -0.65 3.39
CA LEU A 41 11.29 -0.68 4.83
C LEU A 41 12.42 0.25 5.28
N SER A 42 13.28 0.69 4.34
CA SER A 42 14.41 1.57 4.64
C SER A 42 13.97 2.96 5.11
N THR A 43 12.77 3.40 4.73
CA THR A 43 12.21 4.69 5.15
C THR A 43 10.80 4.54 5.71
N HIS A 44 10.53 5.23 6.81
CA HIS A 44 9.18 5.34 7.36
C HIS A 44 8.43 6.57 6.83
N GLU A 45 8.93 7.17 5.74
CA GLU A 45 8.29 8.32 5.13
C GLU A 45 6.98 7.90 4.46
N PRO A 46 5.89 8.65 4.64
CA PRO A 46 4.65 8.36 3.98
C PRO A 46 4.77 8.58 2.46
N PHE A 47 4.13 7.72 1.68
CA PHE A 47 4.03 7.90 0.24
C PHE A 47 3.38 9.24 -0.13
N PRO A 48 3.78 9.85 -1.26
CA PRO A 48 3.22 11.13 -1.71
C PRO A 48 1.71 11.04 -2.00
N GLU A 49 1.20 9.85 -2.36
CA GLU A 49 -0.22 9.56 -2.47
C GLU A 49 -0.56 8.22 -1.80
N PRO A 50 -1.81 8.01 -1.35
CA PRO A 50 -2.25 6.72 -0.81
C PRO A 50 -2.19 5.63 -1.88
N ILE A 51 -1.50 4.53 -1.58
CA ILE A 51 -1.34 3.41 -2.52
C ILE A 51 -2.66 2.63 -2.62
N PRO A 52 -3.20 2.38 -3.83
CA PRO A 52 -4.27 1.43 -4.05
C PRO A 52 -3.93 0.05 -3.51
N LEU A 53 -4.88 -0.60 -2.84
CA LEU A 53 -4.66 -1.95 -2.32
C LEU A 53 -4.25 -2.96 -3.43
N PRO A 54 -4.82 -2.94 -4.64
CA PRO A 54 -4.38 -3.85 -5.70
C PRO A 54 -2.91 -3.69 -6.05
N GLU A 55 -2.41 -2.45 -6.12
CA GLU A 55 -1.01 -2.15 -6.46
C GLU A 55 -0.05 -2.67 -5.39
N MET A 56 -0.40 -2.55 -4.10
CA MET A 56 0.37 -3.16 -3.00
C MET A 56 0.41 -4.68 -3.10
N VAL A 57 -0.69 -5.30 -3.52
CA VAL A 57 -0.79 -6.77 -3.62
C VAL A 57 0.05 -7.25 -4.80
N ASP A 58 -0.08 -6.63 -5.97
CA ASP A 58 0.69 -6.98 -7.17
C ASP A 58 2.19 -6.89 -6.88
N PHE A 59 2.65 -5.79 -6.29
CA PHE A 59 4.04 -5.60 -5.87
C PHE A 59 4.55 -6.70 -4.93
N LEU A 60 3.77 -7.08 -3.91
CA LEU A 60 4.19 -8.13 -2.96
C LEU A 60 4.27 -9.50 -3.63
N VAL A 61 3.36 -9.80 -4.56
CA VAL A 61 3.38 -11.05 -5.32
C VAL A 61 4.64 -11.13 -6.18
N ASP A 62 5.02 -10.04 -6.84
CA ASP A 62 6.23 -9.98 -7.66
C ASP A 62 7.49 -10.24 -6.82
N ILE A 63 7.60 -9.60 -5.65
CA ILE A 63 8.72 -9.81 -4.73
C ILE A 63 8.78 -11.25 -4.21
N TRP A 64 7.66 -11.81 -3.76
CA TRP A 64 7.67 -13.17 -3.23
C TRP A 64 8.01 -14.21 -4.29
N HIS A 65 7.61 -13.97 -5.53
CA HIS A 65 7.96 -14.82 -6.66
C HIS A 65 9.47 -14.72 -6.98
N ASP A 66 10.02 -13.51 -6.99
CA ASP A 66 11.44 -13.26 -7.27
C ASP A 66 12.38 -13.77 -6.16
N GLU A 67 11.94 -13.72 -4.90
CA GLU A 67 12.71 -14.23 -3.75
C GLU A 67 12.62 -15.76 -3.59
N GLY A 68 11.77 -16.45 -4.37
CA GLY A 68 11.58 -17.90 -4.26
C GLY A 68 10.98 -18.32 -2.91
N LEU A 69 10.22 -17.43 -2.25
CA LEU A 69 9.62 -17.70 -0.94
C LEU A 69 8.47 -18.72 -1.00
N PHE A 70 8.05 -19.08 -2.22
CA PHE A 70 7.11 -20.15 -2.52
C PHE A 70 7.84 -21.24 -3.33
N ASP A 71 8.42 -22.21 -2.61
CA ASP A 71 8.82 -23.53 -3.13
C ASP A 71 8.32 -24.62 -2.17
#